data_AF-A0A800CKP4-F1
#
_entry.id   AF-A0A800CKP4-F1
#
_cell.length_a   1.000
_cell.length_b   1.000
_cell.length_c   1.000
_cell.angle_alpha   90.00
_cell.angle_beta   90.00
_cell.angle_gamma   90.00
#
_symmetry.space_group_name_H-M   'P 1'
#
loop_
_entity.id
_entity.type
_entity.pdbx_description
1 polymer ?
#
loop_
_entity_poly.entity_id
_entity_poly.type
_entity_poly.pdbx_seq_one_letter_code
_entity_poly.pdbx_strand_id
1 'polypeptide(L)'
;MNREERRRFIIERARELFARYGMKKTTMDDIASACGMGKASLYYYFKNKEDIFRAVIDLEFEMFKRKVEENLSKAKSPKEKIRVYIWTRSTVLKEMANYYETLTSEYLDHYGLV
;
A
#
# COMPACT_ATOMS: atom_id res chain seq x y z
N MET A 1 -15.26 -15.94 5.99
CA MET A 1 -14.70 -14.65 5.62
C MET A 1 -15.82 -13.78 5.05
N ASN A 2 -16.17 -12.69 5.72
CA ASN A 2 -17.17 -11.73 5.26
C ASN A 2 -16.65 -10.90 4.08
N ARG A 3 -17.50 -10.05 3.49
CA ARG A 3 -17.17 -9.25 2.30
C ARG A 3 -15.94 -8.35 2.52
N GLU A 4 -15.84 -7.70 3.67
CA GLU A 4 -14.74 -6.77 3.99
C GLU A 4 -13.43 -7.51 4.25
N GLU A 5 -13.48 -8.64 4.96
CA GLU A 5 -12.31 -9.51 5.16
C GLU A 5 -11.81 -10.06 3.81
N ARG A 6 -12.72 -10.44 2.90
CA ARG A 6 -12.35 -10.88 1.54
C ARG A 6 -11.71 -9.75 0.75
N ARG A 7 -12.27 -8.54 0.83
CA ARG A 7 -11.69 -7.35 0.18
C ARG A 7 -10.28 -7.08 0.69
N ARG A 8 -10.07 -7.15 2.01
CA ARG A 8 -8.75 -6.97 2.64
C ARG A 8 -7.75 -8.03 2.19
N PHE A 9 -8.16 -9.29 2.16
CA PHE A 9 -7.32 -10.39 1.67
C PHE A 9 -6.86 -10.18 0.22
N ILE A 10 -7.76 -9.69 -0.66
CA ILE A 10 -7.40 -9.35 -2.05
C ILE A 10 -6.32 -8.26 -2.08
N ILE A 11 -6.47 -7.21 -1.26
CA ILE A 11 -5.49 -6.12 -1.18
C ILE A 11 -4.13 -6.64 -0.73
N GLU A 12 -4.07 -7.49 0.30
CA GLU A 12 -2.81 -8.05 0.79
C GLU A 12 -2.10 -8.90 -0.27
N ARG A 13 -2.83 -9.75 -0.99
CA ARG A 13 -2.27 -10.56 -2.09
C ARG A 13 -1.81 -9.69 -3.26
N ALA A 14 -2.59 -8.67 -3.63
CA ALA A 14 -2.21 -7.74 -4.69
C ALA A 14 -0.98 -6.92 -4.31
N ARG A 15 -0.87 -6.49 -3.05
CA ARG A 15 0.32 -5.81 -2.50
C ARG A 15 1.59 -6.63 -2.71
N GLU A 16 1.55 -7.92 -2.37
CA GLU A 16 2.70 -8.83 -2.56
C GLU A 16 3.10 -8.94 -4.04
N LEU A 17 2.12 -9.05 -4.95
CA LEU A 17 2.38 -9.12 -6.39
C LEU A 17 2.94 -7.80 -6.92
N PHE A 18 2.38 -6.66 -6.53
CA PHE A 18 2.87 -5.34 -6.96
C PHE A 18 4.28 -5.06 -6.43
N ALA A 19 4.58 -5.41 -5.17
CA ALA A 19 5.92 -5.25 -4.62
C ALA A 19 6.96 -6.11 -5.35
N ARG A 20 6.56 -7.30 -5.85
CA ARG A 20 7.47 -8.24 -6.50
C ARG A 20 7.67 -7.98 -7.99
N TYR A 21 6.59 -7.65 -8.71
CA TYR A 21 6.58 -7.59 -10.17
C TYR A 21 6.32 -6.19 -10.73
N GLY A 22 5.85 -5.25 -9.90
CA GLY A 22 5.41 -3.93 -10.30
C GLY A 22 4.01 -3.92 -10.92
N MET A 23 3.34 -2.76 -10.87
CA MET A 23 1.96 -2.61 -11.35
C MET A 23 1.79 -2.94 -12.84
N LYS A 24 2.78 -2.62 -13.68
CA LYS A 24 2.72 -2.88 -15.13
C LYS A 24 2.67 -4.37 -15.46
N LYS A 25 3.43 -5.21 -14.75
CA LYS A 25 3.55 -6.65 -15.03
C LYS A 25 2.49 -7.50 -14.34
N THR A 26 1.80 -6.97 -13.34
CA THR A 26 0.70 -7.66 -12.66
C THR A 26 -0.62 -7.45 -13.40
N THR A 27 -1.39 -8.52 -13.59
CA THR A 27 -2.73 -8.49 -14.23
C THR A 27 -3.84 -8.82 -13.23
N MET A 28 -5.10 -8.57 -13.63
CA MET A 28 -6.26 -9.02 -12.84
C MET A 28 -6.32 -10.54 -12.71
N ASP A 29 -5.82 -11.29 -13.69
CA ASP A 29 -5.81 -12.76 -13.65
C ASP A 29 -4.77 -13.29 -12.66
N ASP A 30 -3.60 -12.64 -12.57
CA ASP A 30 -2.57 -12.98 -11.58
C ASP A 30 -3.11 -12.80 -10.15
N ILE A 31 -3.80 -11.67 -9.91
CA ILE A 31 -4.38 -11.35 -8.60
C ILE A 31 -5.50 -12.35 -8.25
N ALA A 32 -6.39 -12.66 -9.19
CA ALA A 32 -7.47 -13.62 -8.97
C ALA A 32 -6.89 -15.02 -8.63
N SER A 33 -5.87 -15.43 -9.38
CA SER A 33 -5.16 -16.69 -9.17
C SER A 33 -4.45 -16.75 -7.81
N ALA A 34 -3.74 -15.68 -7.42
CA ALA A 34 -3.10 -15.57 -6.11
C ALA A 34 -4.10 -15.58 -4.94
N CYS A 35 -5.34 -15.16 -5.20
CA CYS A 35 -6.43 -15.20 -4.23
C CYS A 35 -7.22 -16.52 -4.24
N GLY A 36 -6.90 -17.46 -5.15
CA GLY A 36 -7.63 -18.72 -5.33
C GLY A 36 -9.09 -18.52 -5.75
N MET A 37 -9.37 -17.50 -6.57
CA MET A 37 -10.73 -17.17 -7.02
C MET A 37 -10.81 -16.94 -8.53
N GLY A 38 -12.04 -17.00 -9.06
CA GLY A 38 -12.30 -16.67 -10.46
C GLY A 38 -12.24 -15.16 -10.73
N LYS A 39 -11.87 -14.78 -11.95
CA LYS A 39 -11.77 -13.38 -12.40
C LYS A 39 -13.07 -12.59 -12.18
N ALA A 40 -14.23 -13.20 -12.48
CA ALA A 40 -15.54 -12.58 -12.25
C ALA A 40 -15.77 -12.26 -10.76
N SER A 41 -15.32 -13.13 -9.85
CA SER A 41 -15.38 -12.87 -8.41
C SER A 41 -14.48 -11.71 -7.99
N LEU A 42 -13.31 -11.55 -8.60
CA LEU A 42 -12.44 -10.39 -8.34
C LEU A 42 -13.10 -9.08 -8.80
N TYR A 43 -13.73 -9.07 -9.99
CA TYR A 43 -14.44 -7.90 -10.52
C TYR A 43 -15.62 -7.44 -9.65
N TYR A 44 -16.20 -8.34 -8.85
CA TYR A 44 -17.22 -7.97 -7.87
C TYR A 44 -16.67 -7.05 -6.76
N TYR A 45 -15.38 -7.15 -6.43
CA TYR A 45 -14.72 -6.33 -5.40
C TYR A 45 -14.04 -5.09 -5.98
N PHE A 46 -13.43 -5.21 -7.16
CA PHE A 46 -12.65 -4.13 -7.77
C PHE A 46 -12.90 -4.07 -9.28
N LYS A 47 -13.16 -2.86 -9.80
CA LYS A 47 -13.52 -2.67 -11.21
C LYS A 47 -12.32 -2.87 -12.13
N ASN A 48 -11.12 -2.55 -11.67
CA ASN A 48 -9.89 -2.61 -12.44
C ASN A 48 -8.67 -2.74 -11.52
N LYS A 49 -7.49 -2.86 -12.12
CA LYS A 49 -6.21 -3.02 -11.42
C LYS A 49 -5.83 -1.74 -10.67
N GLU A 50 -6.18 -0.59 -11.21
CA GLU A 50 -5.89 0.73 -10.65
C GLU A 50 -6.62 0.95 -9.32
N ASP A 51 -7.87 0.49 -9.20
CA ASP A 51 -8.64 0.54 -7.96
C ASP A 51 -8.05 -0.37 -6.88
N ILE A 52 -7.50 -1.53 -7.26
CA ILE A 52 -6.77 -2.40 -6.34
C ILE A 52 -5.47 -1.72 -5.91
N PHE A 53 -4.74 -1.13 -6.86
CA PHE A 53 -3.50 -0.43 -6.58
C PHE A 53 -3.71 0.73 -5.61
N ARG A 54 -4.74 1.57 -5.81
CA ARG A 54 -5.14 2.62 -4.87
C ARG A 54 -5.35 2.07 -3.46
N ALA A 55 -6.12 0.99 -3.34
CA ALA A 55 -6.39 0.38 -2.05
C ALA A 55 -5.13 -0.23 -1.39
N VAL A 56 -4.17 -0.71 -2.18
CA VAL A 56 -2.84 -1.14 -1.69
C VAL A 56 -2.05 0.05 -1.17
N ILE A 57 -2.03 1.17 -1.91
CA ILE A 57 -1.35 2.38 -1.48
C ILE A 57 -1.96 2.94 -0.19
N ASP A 58 -3.29 2.98 -0.08
CA ASP A 58 -3.98 3.37 1.16
C ASP A 58 -3.56 2.50 2.35
N LEU A 59 -3.48 1.18 2.16
CA LEU A 59 -3.03 0.25 3.19
C LEU A 59 -1.58 0.53 3.62
N GLU A 60 -0.67 0.76 2.67
CA GLU A 60 0.72 1.09 2.97
C GLU A 60 0.84 2.41 3.76
N PHE A 61 0.04 3.43 3.41
CA PHE A 61 0.00 4.69 4.15
C PHE A 61 -0.53 4.52 5.57
N GLU A 62 -1.58 3.72 5.76
CA GLU A 62 -2.06 3.40 7.10
C GLU A 62 -1.00 2.66 7.93
N MET A 63 -0.31 1.69 7.34
CA MET A 63 0.78 0.97 8.00
C MET A 63 1.92 1.92 8.38
N PHE A 64 2.29 2.84 7.48
CA PHE A 64 3.27 3.87 7.75
C PHE A 64 2.85 4.78 8.91
N LYS A 65 1.63 5.30 8.87
CA LYS A 65 1.09 6.18 9.92
C LYS A 65 1.15 5.50 11.29
N ARG A 66 0.69 4.24 11.37
CA ARG A 66 0.78 3.44 12.61
C ARG A 66 2.22 3.30 13.10
N LYS A 67 3.17 2.97 12.21
CA LYS A 67 4.60 2.84 12.54
C LYS A 67 5.20 4.16 13.04
N VAL A 68 4.81 5.29 12.46
CA VAL A 68 5.21 6.62 12.93
C VAL A 68 4.65 6.89 14.32
N GLU A 69 3.34 6.70 14.52
CA GLU A 69 2.67 6.92 15.82
C GLU A 69 3.30 6.06 16.93
N GLU A 70 3.53 4.78 16.66
CA GLU A 70 4.17 3.84 17.59
C GLU A 70 5.59 4.28 17.94
N ASN A 71 6.41 4.68 16.96
CA ASN A 71 7.78 5.10 17.24
C ASN A 71 7.84 6.47 17.92
N LEU A 72 6.95 7.40 17.56
CA LEU A 72 6.85 8.71 18.20
C LEU A 72 6.39 8.61 19.67
N SER A 73 5.53 7.66 19.99
CA SER A 73 5.08 7.41 21.37
C SER A 73 6.23 7.00 22.30
N LYS A 74 7.28 6.39 21.75
CA LYS A 74 8.48 5.94 22.48
C LYS A 74 9.54 7.05 22.64
N ALA A 75 9.46 8.11 21.85
CA ALA A 75 10.41 9.22 21.88
C ALA A 75 10.11 10.18 23.04
N LYS A 76 11.15 10.52 23.81
CA LYS A 76 11.02 11.27 25.07
C LYS A 76 11.15 12.78 24.91
N SER A 77 11.73 13.26 23.81
CA SER A 77 11.96 14.68 23.56
C SER A 77 11.47 15.14 22.18
N PRO A 78 11.13 16.43 22.00
CA PRO A 78 10.77 16.97 20.68
C PRO A 78 11.84 16.70 19.60
N LYS A 79 13.13 16.82 19.97
CA LYS A 79 14.25 16.53 19.06
C LYS A 79 14.27 15.07 18.61
N GLU A 80 14.01 14.15 19.53
CA GLU A 80 13.94 12.71 19.23
C GLU A 80 12.72 12.38 18.37
N LYS A 81 11.57 13.02 18.63
CA LYS A 81 10.37 12.90 17.79
C LYS A 81 10.64 13.33 16.35
N ILE A 82 11.31 14.46 16.14
CA ILE A 82 11.70 14.92 14.79
C ILE A 82 12.64 13.90 14.12
N ARG A 83 13.64 13.38 14.85
CA ARG A 83 14.56 12.37 14.33
C ARG A 83 13.84 11.08 13.92
N VAL A 84 12.95 10.59 14.78
CA VAL A 84 12.15 9.38 14.54
C VAL A 84 11.23 9.58 13.34
N TYR A 85 10.60 10.74 13.21
CA TYR A 85 9.77 11.06 12.06
C TYR A 85 10.57 11.04 10.76
N ILE A 86 11.69 11.77 10.71
CA ILE A 86 12.55 11.83 9.51
C ILE A 86 13.03 10.42 9.14
N TRP A 87 13.55 9.65 10.10
CA TRP A 87 14.04 8.30 9.83
C TRP A 87 12.95 7.34 9.32
N THR A 88 11.78 7.36 9.98
CA THR A 88 10.66 6.50 9.59
C THR A 88 10.13 6.91 8.21
N ARG A 89 10.02 8.21 7.92
CA ARG A 89 9.61 8.75 6.62
C ARG A 89 10.62 8.39 5.52
N SER A 90 11.92 8.53 5.75
CA SER A 90 12.96 8.14 4.79
C SER A 90 12.94 6.65 4.45
N THR A 91 12.64 5.80 5.44
CA THR A 91 12.53 4.34 5.22
C THR A 91 11.32 4.02 4.34
N VAL A 92 10.17 4.62 4.62
CA VAL A 92 8.95 4.37 3.84
C VAL A 92 9.03 4.95 2.44
N LEU A 93 9.62 6.12 2.22
CA LEU A 93 9.85 6.64 0.88
C LEU A 93 10.68 5.66 0.03
N LYS A 94 11.64 4.95 0.62
CA LYS A 94 12.43 3.93 -0.06
C LYS A 94 11.64 2.66 -0.37
N GLU A 95 10.78 2.21 0.54
CA GLU A 95 9.89 1.07 0.30
C GLU A 95 8.85 1.41 -0.77
N MET A 96 8.31 2.63 -0.72
CA MET A 96 7.39 3.14 -1.71
C MET A 96 8.04 3.34 -3.06
N ALA A 97 9.34 3.67 -3.14
CA ALA A 97 10.15 3.78 -4.37
C ALA A 97 9.99 2.56 -5.30
N ASN A 98 9.74 1.37 -4.75
CA ASN A 98 9.47 0.17 -5.54
C ASN A 98 8.15 0.23 -6.33
N TYR A 99 7.24 1.13 -5.95
CA TYR A 99 5.99 1.46 -6.65
C TYR A 99 6.12 2.71 -7.55
N TYR A 100 7.24 3.45 -7.52
CA TYR A 100 7.39 4.79 -8.13
C TYR A 100 7.37 4.81 -9.66
N GLU A 101 7.58 3.69 -10.36
CA GLU A 101 7.34 3.66 -11.82
C GLU A 101 5.89 4.02 -12.21
N THR A 102 4.97 4.03 -11.23
CA THR A 102 3.53 4.22 -11.42
C THR A 102 2.89 5.27 -10.50
N LEU A 103 3.58 5.76 -9.46
CA LEU A 103 3.09 6.87 -8.64
C LEU A 103 3.34 8.19 -9.38
N THR A 104 2.34 8.64 -10.15
CA THR A 104 2.33 9.99 -10.72
C THR A 104 2.29 11.06 -9.61
N SER A 105 2.60 12.31 -9.94
CA SER A 105 2.51 13.46 -9.03
C SER A 105 1.17 13.52 -8.27
N GLU A 106 0.07 13.16 -8.94
CA GLU A 106 -1.29 13.13 -8.40
C GLU A 106 -1.42 12.27 -7.13
N TYR A 107 -0.70 11.15 -7.06
CA TYR A 107 -0.72 10.29 -5.87
C TYR A 107 0.10 10.89 -4.74
N LEU A 108 1.28 11.44 -5.02
CA LEU A 108 2.14 11.98 -3.98
C LEU A 108 1.51 13.20 -3.29
N ASP A 109 0.79 14.04 -4.04
CA ASP A 109 0.04 15.18 -3.51
C ASP A 109 -1.14 14.73 -2.63
N HIS A 110 -1.88 13.70 -3.07
CA HIS A 110 -3.03 13.17 -2.32
C HIS A 110 -2.66 12.70 -0.91
N TYR A 111 -1.45 12.19 -0.73
CA TYR A 111 -0.96 11.69 0.55
C TYR A 111 0.02 12.64 1.28
N GLY A 112 0.15 13.90 0.82
CA GLY A 112 0.99 14.91 1.47
C GLY A 112 2.48 14.56 1.48
N LEU A 113 2.94 13.87 0.44
CA LEU A 113 4.34 13.50 0.27
C LEU A 113 5.18 14.55 -0.47
N VAL A 114 4.54 15.51 -1.16
CA VAL A 114 5.15 16.67 -1.83
C VAL A 114 4.44 17.95 -1.43
#